data_AF-A0A2N2QUT0-F1
#
_entry.id   AF-A0A2N2QUT0-F1
#
_cell.length_a   1.000
_cell.length_b   1.000
_cell.length_c   1.000
_cell.angle_alpha   90.00
_cell.angle_beta   90.00
_cell.angle_gamma   90.00
#
_symmetry.space_group_name_H-M   'P 1'
#
loop_
_entity.id
_entity.type
_entity.pdbx_description
1 polymer ?
#
loop_
_entity_poly.entity_id
_entity_poly.type
_entity_poly.pdbx_seq_one_letter_code
_entity_poly.pdbx_strand_id
1 'polypeptide(L)'
;MKQIVILGAGPAASFLALSLLRAGHAPLMIGQWRRKPAVEGLSLRVVEALERHGCAGALSLLGPRWRRISAWNGEEIEMNGEFVVERVAFDKALAADVGAAGITIHEGRVAGIGRDADGVRTIAWTDASGQWRHTRADLVAECRGHAAPRSLPDVHSGAMLVSLGRSFAGARPQPRTTFAESFAHGWAWGAVDGQGRAHIQTVVAADRVKRYGGDLEVTHTANLKYLDRLLAHFGREIQPSGPARARGIQPALRGGVAQEDYLRVGDAAYTGDPLSGHGIFEAASGAIAAVPVINTLLKRPDDGALALRYFAERAETVYFSRIKAARQHYAEETQWPDSEFWRRACAGAPEESGKQPGQAKFDIRPVVEGGFIIPRRVVISEEHPRGVRFIDGVDLGLIDERLRTSPKIDITTFSRELSAPAESILRALRWLQTRHLAPQHVAQ
;
A
#
# COMPACT_ATOMS: atom_id res chain seq x y z
N MET A 1 -13.16 -7.93 27.00
CA MET A 1 -12.55 -7.97 25.64
C MET A 1 -11.66 -6.75 25.50
N LYS A 2 -10.46 -6.88 24.91
CA LYS A 2 -9.54 -5.74 24.73
C LYS A 2 -10.12 -4.77 23.68
N GLN A 3 -10.10 -3.47 23.97
CA GLN A 3 -10.68 -2.45 23.11
C GLN A 3 -9.66 -1.99 22.06
N ILE A 4 -9.96 -2.27 20.78
CA ILE A 4 -9.16 -1.78 19.65
C ILE A 4 -9.88 -0.60 19.01
N VAL A 5 -9.20 0.54 18.91
CA VAL A 5 -9.74 1.73 18.26
C VAL A 5 -8.96 2.03 16.97
N ILE A 6 -9.67 2.04 15.85
CA ILE A 6 -9.14 2.37 14.53
C ILE A 6 -9.49 3.83 14.22
N LEU A 7 -8.48 4.64 13.92
CA LEU A 7 -8.65 6.05 13.57
C LEU A 7 -8.66 6.20 12.06
N GLY A 8 -9.76 6.71 11.51
CA GLY A 8 -9.95 6.90 10.07
C GLY A 8 -11.16 6.13 9.53
N ALA A 9 -11.59 6.53 8.34
CA ALA A 9 -12.75 5.96 7.64
C ALA A 9 -12.43 5.68 6.15
N GLY A 10 -11.14 5.53 5.83
CA GLY A 10 -10.67 5.19 4.48
C GLY A 10 -10.35 3.69 4.34
N PRO A 11 -9.83 3.28 3.17
CA PRO A 11 -9.59 1.86 2.86
C PRO A 11 -8.75 1.10 3.89
N ALA A 12 -7.66 1.68 4.40
CA ALA A 12 -6.83 1.04 5.43
C ALA A 12 -7.64 0.70 6.69
N ALA A 13 -8.48 1.64 7.13
CA ALA A 13 -9.32 1.47 8.32
C ALA A 13 -10.38 0.39 8.11
N SER A 14 -11.07 0.42 6.97
CA SER A 14 -12.12 -0.54 6.63
C SER A 14 -11.60 -1.97 6.49
N PHE A 15 -10.51 -2.17 5.74
CA PHE A 15 -9.89 -3.49 5.60
C PHE A 15 -9.37 -4.02 6.93
N LEU A 16 -8.81 -3.16 7.78
CA LEU A 16 -8.34 -3.56 9.10
C LEU A 16 -9.49 -3.99 9.99
N ALA A 17 -10.57 -3.21 10.03
CA ALA A 17 -11.74 -3.49 10.85
C ALA A 17 -12.38 -4.84 10.48
N LEU A 18 -12.60 -5.08 9.18
CA LEU A 18 -13.13 -6.35 8.67
C LEU A 18 -12.19 -7.52 8.93
N SER A 19 -10.87 -7.31 8.85
CA SER A 19 -9.89 -8.36 9.14
C SER A 19 -9.82 -8.69 10.64
N LEU A 20 -9.94 -7.69 11.51
CA LEU A 20 -9.99 -7.86 12.96
C LEU A 20 -11.27 -8.55 13.41
N LEU A 21 -12.42 -8.20 12.81
CA LEU A 21 -13.69 -8.89 13.06
C LEU A 21 -13.56 -10.40 12.78
N ARG A 22 -12.98 -10.76 11.64
CA ARG A 22 -12.73 -12.17 11.28
C ARG A 22 -11.72 -12.87 12.21
N ALA A 23 -10.83 -12.11 12.83
CA ALA A 23 -9.91 -12.62 13.84
C ALA A 23 -10.53 -12.69 15.26
N GLY A 24 -11.83 -12.42 15.40
CA GLY A 24 -12.57 -12.54 16.65
C GLY A 24 -12.47 -11.31 17.55
N HIS A 25 -12.11 -10.13 17.01
CA HIS A 25 -12.13 -8.87 17.75
C HIS A 25 -13.37 -8.05 17.41
N ALA A 26 -13.74 -7.14 18.31
CA ALA A 26 -14.78 -6.13 18.06
C ALA A 26 -14.14 -4.73 18.00
N PRO A 27 -13.55 -4.33 16.86
CA PRO A 27 -12.93 -3.01 16.74
C PRO A 27 -13.98 -1.90 16.70
N LEU A 28 -13.60 -0.72 17.20
CA LEU A 28 -14.34 0.52 17.03
C LEU A 28 -13.62 1.45 16.05
N MET A 29 -14.36 2.04 15.12
CA MET A 29 -13.81 3.04 14.19
C MET A 29 -14.22 4.46 14.58
N ILE A 30 -13.28 5.41 14.51
CA ILE A 30 -13.55 6.85 14.66
C ILE A 30 -12.89 7.58 13.48
N GLY A 31 -13.69 8.21 12.62
CA GLY A 31 -13.14 8.87 11.44
C GLY A 31 -14.11 9.83 10.76
N GLN A 32 -13.57 10.64 9.84
CA GLN A 32 -14.38 11.55 9.03
C GLN A 32 -14.59 10.97 7.63
N TRP A 33 -15.80 11.12 7.10
CA TRP A 33 -16.06 10.78 5.71
C TRP A 33 -15.25 11.63 4.75
N ARG A 34 -14.81 11.01 3.65
CA ARG A 34 -14.23 11.75 2.54
C ARG A 34 -15.28 12.69 1.95
N ARG A 35 -14.96 13.98 1.91
CA ARG A 35 -15.79 15.02 1.27
C ARG A 35 -15.22 15.54 -0.04
N LYS A 36 -13.91 15.41 -0.24
CA LYS A 36 -13.22 15.91 -1.43
C LYS A 36 -13.25 14.84 -2.54
N PRO A 37 -13.82 15.16 -3.71
CA PRO A 37 -13.86 14.23 -4.83
C PRO A 37 -12.45 13.91 -5.31
N ALA A 38 -12.26 12.68 -5.76
CA ALA A 38 -11.04 12.24 -6.44
C ALA A 38 -11.38 11.08 -7.36
N VAL A 39 -10.74 11.03 -8.52
CA VAL A 39 -10.84 9.89 -9.42
C VAL A 39 -9.52 9.14 -9.36
N GLU A 40 -9.58 7.83 -9.12
CA GLU A 40 -8.39 7.00 -8.94
C GLU A 40 -8.53 5.67 -9.67
N GLY A 41 -7.42 5.18 -10.21
CA GLY A 41 -7.29 3.84 -10.76
C GLY A 41 -7.12 2.79 -9.66
N LEU A 42 -7.70 1.60 -9.85
CA LEU A 42 -7.58 0.44 -8.98
C LEU A 42 -7.08 -0.77 -9.75
N SER A 43 -6.14 -1.50 -9.14
CA SER A 43 -5.68 -2.78 -9.66
C SER A 43 -6.68 -3.92 -9.38
N LEU A 44 -6.58 -5.00 -10.14
CA LEU A 44 -7.35 -6.24 -9.89
C LEU A 44 -7.17 -6.76 -8.45
N ARG A 45 -5.99 -6.58 -7.87
CA ARG A 45 -5.71 -6.99 -6.48
C ARG A 45 -6.56 -6.27 -5.44
N VAL A 46 -7.00 -5.04 -5.73
CA VAL A 46 -7.96 -4.33 -4.87
C VAL A 46 -9.33 -4.99 -4.96
N VAL A 47 -9.76 -5.38 -6.16
CA VAL A 47 -11.03 -6.10 -6.37
C VAL A 47 -11.01 -7.44 -5.64
N GLU A 48 -9.96 -8.23 -5.79
CA GLU A 48 -9.77 -9.49 -5.06
C GLU A 48 -9.72 -9.28 -3.53
N ALA A 49 -9.21 -8.13 -3.06
CA ALA A 49 -9.25 -7.79 -1.65
C ALA A 49 -10.68 -7.48 -1.18
N LEU A 50 -11.46 -6.71 -1.96
CA LEU A 50 -12.85 -6.40 -1.66
C LEU A 50 -13.72 -7.66 -1.64
N GLU A 51 -13.59 -8.54 -2.63
CA GLU A 51 -14.30 -9.83 -2.70
C GLU A 51 -14.01 -10.69 -1.48
N ARG A 52 -12.72 -10.87 -1.14
CA ARG A 52 -12.32 -11.63 0.04
C ARG A 52 -12.84 -11.03 1.34
N HIS A 53 -13.17 -9.74 1.39
CA HIS A 53 -13.70 -9.07 2.59
C HIS A 53 -15.22 -8.90 2.58
N GLY A 54 -15.91 -9.37 1.52
CA GLY A 54 -17.36 -9.25 1.41
C GLY A 54 -17.84 -7.81 1.18
N CYS A 55 -17.01 -6.93 0.62
CA CYS A 55 -17.36 -5.53 0.38
C CYS A 55 -18.24 -5.34 -0.88
N ALA A 56 -19.45 -5.88 -0.84
CA ALA A 56 -20.36 -5.94 -1.98
C ALA A 56 -20.80 -4.54 -2.47
N GLY A 57 -21.02 -3.60 -1.55
CA GLY A 57 -21.36 -2.22 -1.88
C GLY A 57 -20.24 -1.54 -2.66
N ALA A 58 -19.00 -1.63 -2.17
CA ALA A 58 -17.83 -1.08 -2.86
C ALA A 58 -17.58 -1.75 -4.22
N LEU A 59 -17.78 -3.08 -4.32
CA LEU A 59 -17.67 -3.82 -5.58
C LEU A 59 -18.72 -3.39 -6.60
N SER A 60 -19.95 -3.10 -6.18
CA SER A 60 -21.03 -2.70 -7.10
C SER A 60 -20.76 -1.39 -7.85
N LEU A 61 -19.84 -0.55 -7.33
CA LEU A 61 -19.40 0.67 -7.99
C LEU A 61 -18.36 0.41 -9.09
N LEU A 62 -17.78 -0.79 -9.12
CA LEU A 62 -16.82 -1.18 -10.13
C LEU A 62 -17.57 -1.73 -11.34
N GLY A 63 -17.38 -1.08 -12.50
CA GLY A 63 -17.80 -1.63 -13.78
C GLY A 63 -16.74 -2.58 -14.37
N PRO A 64 -16.88 -2.94 -15.66
CA PRO A 64 -15.82 -3.62 -16.40
C PRO A 64 -14.50 -2.85 -16.35
N ARG A 65 -13.37 -3.57 -16.49
CA ARG A 65 -12.05 -2.95 -16.60
C ARG A 65 -12.02 -1.97 -17.78
N TRP A 66 -11.45 -0.81 -17.52
CA TRP A 66 -11.16 0.22 -18.50
C TRP A 66 -9.91 -0.20 -19.26
N ARG A 67 -9.85 0.16 -20.56
CA ARG A 67 -8.59 0.03 -21.32
C ARG A 67 -7.54 0.91 -20.66
N ARG A 68 -6.29 0.46 -20.63
CA ARG A 68 -5.19 1.21 -20.00
C ARG A 68 -4.07 1.36 -21.00
N ILE A 69 -3.75 2.60 -21.33
CA ILE A 69 -2.71 2.94 -22.30
C ILE A 69 -1.65 3.79 -21.60
N SER A 70 -0.40 3.57 -21.94
CA SER A 70 0.73 4.36 -21.46
C SER A 70 1.53 4.87 -22.64
N ALA A 71 1.67 6.18 -22.75
CA ALA A 71 2.65 6.85 -23.60
C ALA A 71 3.84 7.28 -22.74
N TRP A 72 4.95 6.56 -22.84
CA TRP A 72 6.15 6.82 -22.04
C TRP A 72 7.39 6.73 -22.92
N ASN A 73 8.33 7.65 -22.76
CA ASN A 73 9.54 7.72 -23.59
C ASN A 73 9.26 7.72 -25.12
N GLY A 74 8.14 8.34 -25.53
CA GLY A 74 7.73 8.43 -26.93
C GLY A 74 7.04 7.17 -27.49
N GLU A 75 6.96 6.09 -26.72
CA GLU A 75 6.30 4.84 -27.10
C GLU A 75 4.93 4.72 -26.45
N GLU A 76 3.96 4.20 -27.21
CA GLU A 76 2.60 3.94 -26.71
C GLU A 76 2.37 2.44 -26.59
N ILE A 77 2.00 1.99 -25.39
CA ILE A 77 1.78 0.58 -25.06
C ILE A 77 0.41 0.43 -24.41
N GLU A 78 -0.39 -0.50 -24.92
CA GLU A 78 -1.60 -0.96 -24.23
C GLU A 78 -1.21 -1.96 -23.14
N MET A 79 -1.62 -1.66 -21.92
CA MET A 79 -1.33 -2.45 -20.74
C MET A 79 -2.57 -3.24 -20.32
N ASN A 80 -2.38 -4.14 -19.35
CA ASN A 80 -3.47 -4.71 -18.58
C ASN A 80 -4.38 -3.60 -18.04
N GLY A 81 -5.66 -3.61 -18.41
CA GLY A 81 -6.66 -2.62 -18.00
C GLY A 81 -6.77 -2.38 -16.49
N GLU A 82 -7.47 -1.35 -16.06
CA GLU A 82 -7.66 -1.03 -14.63
C GLU A 82 -9.12 -0.72 -14.33
N PHE A 83 -9.48 -0.68 -13.06
CA PHE A 83 -10.79 -0.15 -12.64
C PHE A 83 -10.64 1.31 -12.27
N VAL A 84 -11.70 2.10 -12.39
CA VAL A 84 -11.68 3.53 -12.03
C VAL A 84 -12.82 3.82 -11.10
N VAL A 85 -12.54 4.56 -10.02
CA VAL A 85 -13.54 4.94 -9.02
C VAL A 85 -13.56 6.43 -8.73
N GLU A 86 -14.75 6.93 -8.42
CA GLU A 86 -14.90 8.19 -7.69
C GLU A 86 -14.81 7.89 -6.19
N ARG A 87 -13.83 8.49 -5.52
CA ARG A 87 -13.41 8.13 -4.16
C ARG A 87 -14.43 8.49 -3.07
N VAL A 88 -15.26 9.53 -3.24
CA VAL A 88 -16.31 9.84 -2.25
C VAL A 88 -17.35 8.72 -2.22
N ALA A 89 -17.84 8.30 -3.39
CA ALA A 89 -18.78 7.18 -3.52
C ALA A 89 -18.15 5.87 -3.05
N PHE A 90 -16.92 5.57 -3.47
CA PHE A 90 -16.21 4.36 -3.09
C PHE A 90 -15.95 4.26 -1.58
N ASP A 91 -15.39 5.30 -0.96
CA ASP A 91 -15.09 5.29 0.48
C ASP A 91 -16.41 5.19 1.29
N LYS A 92 -17.51 5.81 0.82
CA LYS A 92 -18.83 5.71 1.46
C LYS A 92 -19.42 4.29 1.36
N ALA A 93 -19.35 3.66 0.19
CA ALA A 93 -19.84 2.30 0.01
C ALA A 93 -19.05 1.31 0.86
N LEU A 94 -17.72 1.47 0.92
CA LEU A 94 -16.86 0.65 1.76
C LEU A 94 -17.16 0.82 3.26
N ALA A 95 -17.48 2.04 3.70
CA ALA A 95 -17.93 2.26 5.08
C ALA A 95 -19.29 1.63 5.38
N ALA A 96 -20.21 1.62 4.41
CA ALA A 96 -21.49 0.94 4.54
C ALA A 96 -21.30 -0.58 4.66
N ASP A 97 -20.39 -1.17 3.87
CA ASP A 97 -20.04 -2.60 3.98
C ASP A 97 -19.49 -2.95 5.37
N VAL A 98 -18.63 -2.09 5.94
CA VAL A 98 -18.12 -2.25 7.31
C VAL A 98 -19.25 -2.20 8.35
N GLY A 99 -20.16 -1.23 8.22
CA GLY A 99 -21.32 -1.13 9.11
C GLY A 99 -22.26 -2.33 9.00
N ALA A 100 -22.48 -2.84 7.78
CA ALA A 100 -23.29 -4.03 7.52
C ALA A 100 -22.69 -5.30 8.14
N ALA A 101 -21.36 -5.36 8.31
CA ALA A 101 -20.67 -6.42 9.05
C ALA A 101 -20.82 -6.31 10.58
N GLY A 102 -21.54 -5.30 11.10
CA GLY A 102 -21.80 -5.10 12.53
C GLY A 102 -20.71 -4.32 13.27
N ILE A 103 -19.74 -3.74 12.56
CA ILE A 103 -18.68 -2.93 13.18
C ILE A 103 -19.21 -1.53 13.48
N THR A 104 -18.97 -1.03 14.70
CA THR A 104 -19.37 0.31 15.09
C THR A 104 -18.44 1.36 14.49
N ILE A 105 -19.03 2.35 13.81
CA ILE A 105 -18.31 3.50 13.24
C ILE A 105 -18.89 4.78 13.82
N HIS A 106 -18.03 5.59 14.45
CA HIS A 106 -18.36 6.94 14.84
C HIS A 106 -17.82 7.94 13.81
N GLU A 107 -18.72 8.68 13.17
CA GLU A 107 -18.31 9.85 12.40
C GLU A 107 -17.84 10.94 13.37
N GLY A 108 -16.56 11.32 13.26
CA GLY A 108 -15.98 12.29 14.16
C GLY A 108 -14.56 12.70 13.82
N ARG A 109 -14.15 13.85 14.36
CA ARG A 109 -12.79 14.38 14.20
C ARG A 109 -11.97 14.08 15.44
N VAL A 110 -10.93 13.28 15.27
CA VAL A 110 -9.93 13.02 16.33
C VAL A 110 -9.06 14.25 16.51
N ALA A 111 -9.05 14.81 17.71
CA ALA A 111 -8.26 15.97 18.09
C ALA A 111 -6.91 15.61 18.72
N GLY A 112 -6.86 14.51 19.49
CA GLY A 112 -5.64 14.12 20.19
C GLY A 112 -5.70 12.69 20.69
N ILE A 113 -4.51 12.14 20.95
CA ILE A 113 -4.31 10.84 21.58
C ILE A 113 -3.42 11.08 22.79
N GLY A 114 -3.89 10.69 23.97
CA GLY A 114 -3.17 10.84 25.22
C GLY A 114 -3.11 9.51 25.97
N ARG A 115 -2.80 9.63 27.25
CA ARG A 115 -2.99 8.57 28.24
C ARG A 115 -3.79 9.15 29.41
N ASP A 116 -4.55 8.32 30.07
CA ASP A 116 -5.17 8.67 31.35
C ASP A 116 -4.25 8.34 32.53
N ALA A 117 -4.76 8.51 33.75
CA ALA A 117 -4.03 8.27 35.00
C ALA A 117 -3.54 6.83 35.17
N ASP A 118 -4.21 5.85 34.53
CA ASP A 118 -3.81 4.44 34.57
C ASP A 118 -2.82 4.08 33.45
N GLY A 119 -2.40 5.08 32.65
CA GLY A 119 -1.51 4.89 31.52
C GLY A 119 -2.20 4.31 30.27
N VAL A 120 -3.52 4.12 30.27
CA VAL A 120 -4.26 3.58 29.11
C VAL A 120 -4.44 4.65 28.05
N ARG A 121 -4.40 4.27 26.76
CA ARG A 121 -4.60 5.23 25.66
C ARG A 121 -6.00 5.82 25.71
N THR A 122 -6.07 7.14 25.55
CA THR A 122 -7.33 7.87 25.42
C THR A 122 -7.35 8.68 24.13
N ILE A 123 -8.47 8.61 23.41
CA ILE A 123 -8.70 9.35 22.17
C ILE A 123 -9.70 10.46 22.49
N ALA A 124 -9.29 11.71 22.30
CA ALA A 124 -10.17 12.88 22.38
C ALA A 124 -10.66 13.22 20.96
N TRP A 125 -11.97 13.29 20.77
CA TRP A 125 -12.57 13.53 19.46
C TRP A 125 -13.90 14.28 19.59
N THR A 126 -14.32 14.93 18.50
CA THR A 126 -15.65 15.55 18.40
C THR A 126 -16.53 14.72 17.48
N ASP A 127 -17.74 14.40 17.91
CA ASP A 127 -18.72 13.70 17.07
C ASP A 127 -19.31 14.60 15.98
N ALA A 128 -20.20 14.05 15.16
CA ALA A 128 -20.87 14.79 14.08
C ALA A 128 -21.69 16.01 14.55
N SER A 129 -22.11 16.05 15.83
CA SER A 129 -22.80 17.19 16.43
C SER A 129 -21.84 18.26 16.97
N GLY A 130 -20.54 17.99 16.94
CA GLY A 130 -19.51 18.86 17.53
C GLY A 130 -19.29 18.63 19.03
N GLN A 131 -19.96 17.66 19.65
CA GLN A 131 -19.78 17.37 21.06
C GLN A 131 -18.47 16.61 21.30
N TRP A 132 -17.74 17.01 22.35
CA TRP A 132 -16.53 16.33 22.79
C TRP A 132 -16.83 14.94 23.36
N ARG A 133 -15.98 13.98 22.98
CA ARG A 133 -16.00 12.58 23.40
C ARG A 133 -14.59 12.13 23.77
N HIS A 134 -14.54 11.18 24.69
CA HIS A 134 -13.32 10.49 25.07
C HIS A 134 -13.55 8.99 24.96
N THR A 135 -12.58 8.27 24.38
CA THR A 135 -12.64 6.82 24.20
C THR A 135 -11.34 6.20 24.70
N ARG A 136 -11.42 5.23 25.61
CA ARG A 136 -10.28 4.42 26.05
C ARG A 136 -9.97 3.33 25.00
N ALA A 137 -8.71 2.99 24.83
CA ALA A 137 -8.26 1.91 23.94
C ALA A 137 -7.08 1.14 24.56
N ASP A 138 -7.11 -0.18 24.45
CA ASP A 138 -5.95 -1.03 24.72
C ASP A 138 -4.94 -0.97 23.58
N LEU A 139 -5.41 -0.75 22.34
CA LEU A 139 -4.57 -0.55 21.16
C LEU A 139 -5.23 0.43 20.19
N VAL A 140 -4.42 1.32 19.62
CA VAL A 140 -4.85 2.28 18.59
C VAL A 140 -4.21 1.94 17.25
N ALA A 141 -5.03 1.85 16.20
CA ALA A 141 -4.57 1.73 14.82
C ALA A 141 -4.82 3.05 14.08
N GLU A 142 -3.76 3.79 13.78
CA GLU A 142 -3.78 5.01 13.01
C GLU A 142 -3.91 4.72 11.51
N CYS A 143 -5.07 5.02 10.95
CA CYS A 143 -5.43 4.78 9.54
C CYS A 143 -5.94 6.06 8.85
N ARG A 144 -5.69 7.27 9.40
CA ARG A 144 -6.14 8.55 8.81
C ARG A 144 -5.33 8.99 7.58
N GLY A 145 -4.44 8.13 7.09
CA GLY A 145 -3.60 8.39 5.92
C GLY A 145 -2.77 9.66 6.08
N HIS A 146 -2.77 10.52 5.05
CA HIS A 146 -2.06 11.81 5.08
C HIS A 146 -2.49 12.77 6.21
N ALA A 147 -3.66 12.56 6.82
CA ALA A 147 -4.12 13.36 7.96
C ALA A 147 -3.62 12.83 9.32
N ALA A 148 -2.88 11.72 9.33
CA ALA A 148 -2.25 11.21 10.54
C ALA A 148 -1.21 12.23 11.08
N PRO A 149 -1.17 12.48 12.40
CA PRO A 149 -0.20 13.39 12.99
C PRO A 149 1.22 12.84 12.83
N ARG A 150 2.20 13.73 12.68
CA ARG A 150 3.63 13.39 12.67
C ARG A 150 4.21 13.61 14.07
N SER A 151 4.02 12.62 14.95
CA SER A 151 4.49 12.67 16.34
C SER A 151 5.99 12.39 16.49
N LEU A 152 6.58 11.72 15.51
CA LEU A 152 8.01 11.43 15.42
C LEU A 152 8.52 11.86 14.03
N PRO A 153 9.83 12.17 13.89
CA PRO A 153 10.44 12.41 12.60
C PRO A 153 10.22 11.24 11.64
N ASP A 154 10.06 11.55 10.35
CA ASP A 154 10.01 10.54 9.31
C ASP A 154 11.37 9.80 9.24
N VAL A 155 11.35 8.47 9.17
CA VAL A 155 12.57 7.65 8.98
C VAL A 155 13.21 7.97 7.64
N HIS A 156 12.36 8.19 6.63
CA HIS A 156 12.78 8.65 5.32
C HIS A 156 11.74 9.63 4.76
N SER A 157 12.19 10.66 4.06
CA SER A 157 11.34 11.56 3.28
C SER A 157 11.98 11.88 1.93
N GLY A 158 11.27 11.58 0.87
CA GLY A 158 11.64 11.91 -0.50
C GLY A 158 11.26 13.34 -0.90
N ALA A 159 11.60 13.68 -2.14
CA ALA A 159 11.25 14.96 -2.74
C ALA A 159 9.72 15.16 -2.79
N MET A 160 9.29 16.40 -2.59
CA MET A 160 7.89 16.78 -2.72
C MET A 160 7.54 17.04 -4.18
N LEU A 161 6.55 16.32 -4.68
CA LEU A 161 5.86 16.54 -5.94
C LEU A 161 4.44 17.07 -5.67
N VAL A 162 3.78 17.57 -6.72
CA VAL A 162 2.41 18.05 -6.66
C VAL A 162 1.59 17.38 -7.74
N SER A 163 0.48 16.76 -7.34
CA SER A 163 -0.58 16.32 -8.23
C SER A 163 -1.60 17.44 -8.38
N LEU A 164 -1.92 17.80 -9.62
CA LEU A 164 -2.98 18.72 -10.00
C LEU A 164 -4.03 17.93 -10.80
N GLY A 165 -5.19 17.69 -10.20
CA GLY A 165 -6.31 16.98 -10.84
C GLY A 165 -7.43 17.93 -11.22
N ARG A 166 -8.00 17.78 -12.42
CA ARG A 166 -9.15 18.57 -12.90
C ARG A 166 -10.08 17.71 -13.75
N SER A 167 -11.38 17.96 -13.62
CA SER A 167 -12.41 17.28 -14.41
C SER A 167 -12.78 18.09 -15.66
N PHE A 168 -13.15 17.38 -16.72
CA PHE A 168 -13.47 17.91 -18.04
C PHE A 168 -14.74 17.26 -18.59
N ALA A 169 -15.41 17.98 -19.48
CA ALA A 169 -16.51 17.51 -20.31
C ALA A 169 -16.18 17.72 -21.79
N GLY A 170 -16.93 17.08 -22.69
CA GLY A 170 -16.75 17.24 -24.13
C GLY A 170 -15.61 16.39 -24.71
N ALA A 171 -15.10 15.40 -23.97
CA ALA A 171 -14.17 14.43 -24.55
C ALA A 171 -14.89 13.60 -25.62
N ARG A 172 -14.16 13.20 -26.66
CA ARG A 172 -14.68 12.37 -27.74
C ARG A 172 -15.27 11.09 -27.15
N PRO A 173 -16.52 10.72 -27.50
CA PRO A 173 -17.09 9.44 -27.11
C PRO A 173 -16.19 8.28 -27.51
N GLN A 174 -15.85 7.42 -26.56
CA GLN A 174 -14.91 6.32 -26.74
C GLN A 174 -15.11 5.24 -25.69
N PRO A 175 -14.55 4.02 -25.86
CA PRO A 175 -14.48 3.04 -24.78
C PRO A 175 -13.82 3.66 -23.54
N ARG A 176 -14.29 3.24 -22.36
CA ARG A 176 -13.71 3.66 -21.08
C ARG A 176 -12.20 3.38 -21.06
N THR A 177 -11.41 4.44 -20.93
CA THR A 177 -9.95 4.37 -21.13
C THR A 177 -9.24 5.22 -20.08
N THR A 178 -8.14 4.69 -19.54
CA THR A 178 -7.13 5.45 -18.81
C THR A 178 -5.88 5.61 -19.66
N PHE A 179 -5.22 6.75 -19.52
CA PHE A 179 -4.07 7.12 -20.33
C PHE A 179 -2.99 7.76 -19.46
N ALA A 180 -1.80 7.17 -19.41
CA ALA A 180 -0.63 7.81 -18.80
C ALA A 180 0.23 8.45 -19.90
N GLU A 181 0.73 9.66 -19.69
CA GLU A 181 1.64 10.35 -20.64
C GLU A 181 2.78 11.04 -19.90
N SER A 182 4.03 10.71 -20.23
CA SER A 182 5.19 11.49 -19.79
C SER A 182 5.32 12.78 -20.60
N PHE A 183 5.76 13.87 -19.97
CA PHE A 183 6.04 15.14 -20.63
C PHE A 183 7.22 15.89 -20.01
N ALA A 184 7.66 16.98 -20.63
CA ALA A 184 8.87 17.72 -20.25
C ALA A 184 8.95 18.15 -18.77
N HIS A 185 7.81 18.33 -18.08
CA HIS A 185 7.76 18.86 -16.71
C HIS A 185 7.13 17.88 -15.70
N GLY A 186 6.88 16.64 -16.10
CA GLY A 186 6.12 15.70 -15.28
C GLY A 186 5.53 14.54 -16.07
N TRP A 187 4.49 13.95 -15.52
CA TRP A 187 3.64 13.00 -16.23
C TRP A 187 2.18 13.26 -15.89
N ALA A 188 1.29 12.74 -16.73
CA ALA A 188 -0.15 12.83 -16.54
C ALA A 188 -0.77 11.44 -16.46
N TRP A 189 -1.87 11.35 -15.71
CA TRP A 189 -2.82 10.25 -15.78
C TRP A 189 -4.19 10.83 -16.11
N GLY A 190 -4.81 10.35 -17.17
CA GLY A 190 -6.15 10.68 -17.59
C GLY A 190 -7.08 9.48 -17.46
N ALA A 191 -8.35 9.75 -17.20
CA ALA A 191 -9.43 8.79 -17.33
C ALA A 191 -10.58 9.43 -18.09
N VAL A 192 -11.16 8.75 -19.07
CA VAL A 192 -12.33 9.19 -19.84
C VAL A 192 -13.38 8.10 -19.91
N ASP A 193 -14.64 8.47 -19.67
CA ASP A 193 -15.77 7.55 -19.77
C ASP A 193 -16.49 7.62 -21.13
N GLY A 194 -17.42 6.70 -21.36
CA GLY A 194 -18.18 6.62 -22.60
C GLY A 194 -19.14 7.79 -22.85
N GLN A 195 -19.34 8.69 -21.87
CA GLN A 195 -20.14 9.91 -22.02
C GLN A 195 -19.27 11.14 -22.27
N GLY A 196 -17.95 10.98 -22.43
CA GLY A 196 -17.04 12.10 -22.66
C GLY A 196 -16.74 12.91 -21.40
N ARG A 197 -16.99 12.37 -20.21
CA ARG A 197 -16.50 12.95 -18.96
C ARG A 197 -15.08 12.45 -18.73
N ALA A 198 -14.17 13.38 -18.51
CA ALA A 198 -12.77 13.08 -18.30
C ALA A 198 -12.24 13.66 -16.98
N HIS A 199 -11.19 13.05 -16.47
CA HIS A 199 -10.38 13.57 -15.37
C HIS A 199 -8.92 13.51 -15.81
N ILE A 200 -8.19 14.62 -15.68
CA ILE A 200 -6.77 14.67 -16.00
C ILE A 200 -6.02 15.13 -14.76
N GLN A 201 -5.14 14.26 -14.30
CA GLN A 201 -4.17 14.53 -13.25
C GLN A 201 -2.80 14.78 -13.88
N THR A 202 -2.13 15.87 -13.52
CA THR A 202 -0.71 16.08 -13.83
C THR A 202 0.11 16.02 -12.55
N VAL A 203 1.25 15.33 -12.60
CA VAL A 203 2.21 15.22 -11.50
C VAL A 203 3.46 15.98 -11.91
N VAL A 204 3.76 17.03 -11.17
CA VAL A 204 4.85 17.97 -11.47
C VAL A 204 5.66 18.31 -10.21
N ALA A 205 6.83 18.93 -10.39
CA ALA A 205 7.58 19.51 -9.28
C ALA A 205 6.82 20.71 -8.68
N ALA A 206 6.95 20.94 -7.37
CA ALA A 206 6.29 22.06 -6.69
C ALA A 206 6.63 23.44 -7.28
N ASP A 207 7.84 23.61 -7.83
CA ASP A 207 8.29 24.87 -8.43
C ASP A 207 7.55 25.22 -9.73
N ARG A 208 6.96 24.23 -10.39
CA ARG A 208 6.05 24.45 -11.53
C ARG A 208 4.84 25.27 -11.12
N VAL A 209 4.25 24.96 -9.98
CA VAL A 209 3.07 25.69 -9.44
C VAL A 209 3.46 27.11 -9.03
N LYS A 210 4.64 27.29 -8.41
CA LYS A 210 5.15 28.61 -8.03
C LYS A 210 5.39 29.52 -9.23
N ARG A 211 5.88 28.98 -10.35
CA ARG A 211 6.12 29.73 -11.59
C ARG A 211 4.86 30.41 -12.14
N TYR A 212 3.68 29.83 -11.88
CA TYR A 212 2.39 30.42 -12.24
C TYR A 212 1.72 31.11 -11.05
N GLY A 213 2.50 31.69 -10.13
CA GLY A 213 1.99 32.47 -9.00
C GLY A 213 1.20 31.68 -7.96
N GLY A 214 1.28 30.34 -7.98
CA GLY A 214 0.47 29.49 -7.11
C GLY A 214 -0.92 29.15 -7.67
N ASP A 215 -1.27 29.63 -8.87
CA ASP A 215 -2.58 29.38 -9.48
C ASP A 215 -2.65 27.96 -10.05
N LEU A 216 -3.52 27.13 -9.45
CA LEU A 216 -3.68 25.73 -9.82
C LEU A 216 -4.32 25.54 -11.19
N GLU A 217 -5.26 26.41 -11.57
CA GLU A 217 -5.98 26.32 -12.84
C GLU A 217 -5.07 26.70 -14.01
N VAL A 218 -4.34 27.81 -13.85
CA VAL A 218 -3.37 28.28 -14.83
C VAL A 218 -2.24 27.26 -14.98
N THR A 219 -1.72 26.73 -13.86
CA THR A 219 -0.68 25.69 -13.92
C THR A 219 -1.18 24.43 -14.63
N HIS A 220 -2.38 23.93 -14.28
CA HIS A 220 -2.95 22.73 -14.90
C HIS A 220 -3.16 22.94 -16.41
N THR A 221 -3.78 24.06 -16.78
CA THR A 221 -4.01 24.43 -18.19
C THR A 221 -2.70 24.56 -18.97
N ALA A 222 -1.66 25.12 -18.35
CA ALA A 222 -0.34 25.22 -18.98
C ALA A 222 0.31 23.85 -19.19
N ASN A 223 0.07 22.87 -18.32
CA ASN A 223 0.59 21.51 -18.48
C ASN A 223 -0.11 20.75 -19.62
N LEU A 224 -1.41 21.00 -19.88
CA LEU A 224 -2.15 20.35 -20.98
C LEU A 224 -1.50 20.57 -22.35
N LYS A 225 -0.79 21.69 -22.54
CA LYS A 225 -0.06 22.02 -23.78
C LYS A 225 1.02 21.01 -24.15
N TYR A 226 1.43 20.15 -23.21
CA TYR A 226 2.46 19.14 -23.40
C TYR A 226 1.90 17.71 -23.49
N LEU A 227 0.57 17.54 -23.42
CA LEU A 227 -0.10 16.23 -23.39
C LEU A 227 -0.73 15.89 -24.74
N ASP A 228 0.10 15.89 -25.80
CA ASP A 228 -0.39 15.76 -27.18
C ASP A 228 -1.08 14.42 -27.43
N ARG A 229 -0.55 13.32 -26.88
CA ARG A 229 -1.10 11.98 -27.13
C ARG A 229 -2.38 11.77 -26.34
N LEU A 230 -2.39 12.14 -25.06
CA LEU A 230 -3.59 12.06 -24.22
C LEU A 230 -4.72 12.89 -24.83
N LEU A 231 -4.46 14.11 -25.29
CA LEU A 231 -5.50 14.94 -25.93
C LEU A 231 -5.91 14.44 -27.32
N ALA A 232 -5.02 13.77 -28.07
CA ALA A 232 -5.41 13.09 -29.31
C ALA A 232 -6.38 11.92 -29.06
N HIS A 233 -6.19 11.19 -27.95
CA HIS A 233 -7.10 10.14 -27.50
C HIS A 233 -8.39 10.69 -26.91
N PHE A 234 -8.32 11.75 -26.09
CA PHE A 234 -9.48 12.32 -25.39
C PHE A 234 -10.31 13.26 -26.28
N GLY A 235 -9.75 13.74 -27.38
CA GLY A 235 -10.30 14.85 -28.15
C GLY A 235 -9.74 16.18 -27.65
N ARG A 236 -9.39 17.07 -28.58
CA ARG A 236 -8.70 18.34 -28.28
C ARG A 236 -9.63 19.45 -27.78
N GLU A 237 -10.95 19.26 -27.87
CA GLU A 237 -11.97 20.27 -27.55
C GLU A 237 -12.58 20.12 -26.14
N ILE A 238 -11.88 19.43 -25.23
CA ILE A 238 -12.35 19.26 -23.84
C ILE A 238 -12.44 20.59 -23.09
N GLN A 239 -13.50 20.74 -22.29
CA GLN A 239 -13.73 21.94 -21.47
C GLN A 239 -13.71 21.58 -19.98
N PRO A 240 -13.04 22.37 -19.12
CA PRO A 240 -13.10 22.14 -17.69
C PRO A 240 -14.53 22.17 -17.15
N SER A 241 -14.88 21.17 -16.32
CA SER A 241 -16.19 21.08 -15.67
C SER A 241 -16.14 21.33 -14.17
N GLY A 242 -14.95 21.67 -13.64
CA GLY A 242 -14.75 21.99 -12.23
C GLY A 242 -13.35 22.53 -11.95
N PRO A 243 -13.07 22.86 -10.67
CA PRO A 243 -11.79 23.43 -10.29
C PRO A 243 -10.67 22.38 -10.27
N ALA A 244 -9.46 22.81 -10.62
CA ALA A 244 -8.22 22.11 -10.32
C ALA A 244 -8.01 21.98 -8.81
N ARG A 245 -7.51 20.81 -8.40
CA ARG A 245 -7.21 20.50 -7.01
C ARG A 245 -5.78 20.01 -6.90
N ALA A 246 -5.04 20.57 -5.95
CA ALA A 246 -3.69 20.14 -5.63
C ALA A 246 -3.68 19.08 -4.52
N ARG A 247 -2.80 18.10 -4.65
CA ARG A 247 -2.37 17.21 -3.56
C ARG A 247 -0.86 17.10 -3.56
N GLY A 248 -0.24 17.26 -2.39
CA GLY A 248 1.17 16.97 -2.20
C GLY A 248 1.42 15.46 -2.33
N ILE A 249 2.43 15.10 -3.10
CA ILE A 249 2.95 13.74 -3.21
C ILE A 249 4.33 13.78 -2.59
N GLN A 250 4.47 13.15 -1.43
CA GLN A 250 5.75 12.97 -0.80
C GLN A 250 5.89 11.51 -0.44
N PRO A 251 6.80 10.78 -1.09
CA PRO A 251 7.16 9.47 -0.61
C PRO A 251 7.80 9.61 0.77
N ALA A 252 7.31 8.89 1.76
CA ALA A 252 7.83 8.98 3.12
C ALA A 252 7.57 7.69 3.89
N LEU A 253 8.50 7.33 4.77
CA LEU A 253 8.34 6.31 5.78
C LEU A 253 8.22 7.00 7.14
N ARG A 254 7.07 6.88 7.81
CA ARG A 254 6.79 7.59 9.05
C ARG A 254 7.57 7.01 10.22
N GLY A 255 7.99 7.86 11.15
CA GLY A 255 8.48 7.41 12.45
C GLY A 255 7.37 6.78 13.29
N GLY A 256 7.74 5.78 14.10
CA GLY A 256 6.81 5.09 15.01
C GLY A 256 5.71 4.32 14.28
N VAL A 257 6.08 3.59 13.21
CA VAL A 257 5.13 2.69 12.52
C VAL A 257 4.52 1.67 13.48
N ALA A 258 5.33 1.13 14.39
CA ALA A 258 4.93 0.10 15.34
C ALA A 258 5.37 0.48 16.76
N GLN A 259 4.43 0.56 17.68
CA GLN A 259 4.64 0.72 19.13
C GLN A 259 3.69 -0.24 19.86
N GLU A 260 3.97 -0.52 21.14
CA GLU A 260 3.25 -1.54 21.93
C GLU A 260 1.72 -1.41 21.91
N ASP A 261 1.20 -0.18 21.87
CA ASP A 261 -0.23 0.14 21.88
C ASP A 261 -0.66 1.09 20.75
N TYR A 262 0.20 1.30 19.76
CA TYR A 262 -0.06 2.22 18.64
C TYR A 262 0.60 1.72 17.36
N LEU A 263 -0.22 1.45 16.33
CA LEU A 263 0.25 1.04 15.01
C LEU A 263 -0.21 2.03 13.94
N ARG A 264 0.66 2.35 12.99
CA ARG A 264 0.30 3.10 11.77
C ARG A 264 0.01 2.13 10.64
N VAL A 265 -1.06 2.35 9.88
CA VAL A 265 -1.48 1.44 8.79
C VAL A 265 -1.85 2.23 7.54
N GLY A 266 -1.43 1.72 6.38
CA GLY A 266 -1.61 2.38 5.07
C GLY A 266 -0.78 3.66 4.97
N ASP A 267 -1.33 4.71 4.35
CA ASP A 267 -0.68 6.01 4.16
C ASP A 267 -0.26 6.70 5.47
N ALA A 268 -0.78 6.26 6.62
CA ALA A 268 -0.34 6.73 7.92
C ALA A 268 1.02 6.17 8.35
N ALA A 269 1.46 5.06 7.75
CA ALA A 269 2.74 4.39 8.00
C ALA A 269 3.79 4.76 6.95
N TYR A 270 3.42 4.72 5.68
CA TYR A 270 4.29 5.11 4.59
C TYR A 270 3.47 5.55 3.37
N THR A 271 4.03 6.43 2.56
CA THR A 271 3.45 6.92 1.31
C THR A 271 4.46 6.71 0.19
N GLY A 272 3.98 6.37 -1.01
CA GLY A 272 4.83 6.11 -2.18
C GLY A 272 4.58 7.09 -3.33
N ASP A 273 5.18 6.78 -4.47
CA ASP A 273 4.87 7.45 -5.74
C ASP A 273 3.56 6.92 -6.36
N PRO A 274 2.68 7.77 -6.94
CA PRO A 274 1.38 7.35 -7.44
C PRO A 274 1.39 6.68 -8.82
N LEU A 275 2.52 6.60 -9.54
CA LEU A 275 2.65 6.01 -10.89
C LEU A 275 1.91 4.68 -11.06
N SER A 276 1.95 3.85 -10.03
CA SER A 276 1.53 2.47 -10.10
C SER A 276 0.08 2.23 -9.65
N GLY A 277 -0.63 3.24 -9.13
CA GLY A 277 -2.01 3.10 -8.66
C GLY A 277 -2.19 2.16 -7.45
N HIS A 278 -1.11 1.81 -6.73
CA HIS A 278 -1.15 0.77 -5.69
C HIS A 278 -1.62 1.25 -4.30
N GLY A 279 -1.91 2.54 -4.10
CA GLY A 279 -2.19 3.07 -2.74
C GLY A 279 -3.27 2.30 -1.97
N ILE A 280 -4.39 1.96 -2.62
CA ILE A 280 -5.47 1.21 -1.98
C ILE A 280 -5.10 -0.26 -1.75
N PHE A 281 -4.32 -0.86 -2.67
CA PHE A 281 -3.79 -2.21 -2.47
C PHE A 281 -2.84 -2.27 -1.27
N GLU A 282 -1.93 -1.30 -1.13
CA GLU A 282 -1.01 -1.24 0.01
C GLU A 282 -1.74 -0.96 1.33
N ALA A 283 -2.80 -0.14 1.30
CA ALA A 283 -3.67 0.04 2.45
C ALA A 283 -4.31 -1.29 2.91
N ALA A 284 -4.85 -2.09 1.98
CA ALA A 284 -5.40 -3.42 2.27
C ALA A 284 -4.32 -4.40 2.75
N SER A 285 -3.17 -4.44 2.06
CA SER A 285 -2.03 -5.31 2.35
C SER A 285 -1.40 -5.02 3.72
N GLY A 286 -1.33 -3.74 4.11
CA GLY A 286 -0.89 -3.29 5.44
C GLY A 286 -1.91 -3.65 6.52
N ALA A 287 -3.20 -3.44 6.27
CA ALA A 287 -4.28 -3.77 7.19
C ALA A 287 -4.33 -5.26 7.54
N ILE A 288 -4.25 -6.14 6.54
CA ILE A 288 -4.22 -7.60 6.76
C ILE A 288 -2.99 -8.00 7.57
N ALA A 289 -1.84 -7.39 7.30
CA ALA A 289 -0.59 -7.69 8.02
C ALA A 289 -0.57 -7.18 9.46
N ALA A 290 -1.38 -6.18 9.80
CA ALA A 290 -1.48 -5.66 11.16
C ALA A 290 -2.24 -6.61 12.10
N VAL A 291 -3.15 -7.45 11.60
CA VAL A 291 -3.94 -8.38 12.42
C VAL A 291 -3.10 -9.33 13.27
N PRO A 292 -2.14 -10.11 12.73
CA PRO A 292 -1.32 -10.99 13.55
C PRO A 292 -0.42 -10.23 14.53
N VAL A 293 -0.03 -8.99 14.20
CA VAL A 293 0.72 -8.11 15.09
C VAL A 293 -0.14 -7.71 16.29
N ILE A 294 -1.37 -7.22 16.03
CA ILE A 294 -2.35 -6.86 17.06
C ILE A 294 -2.71 -8.07 17.94
N ASN A 295 -2.92 -9.25 17.34
CA ASN A 295 -3.14 -10.48 18.09
C ASN A 295 -1.99 -10.80 19.05
N THR A 296 -0.76 -10.66 18.57
CA THR A 296 0.44 -10.95 19.37
C THR A 296 0.58 -9.94 20.50
N LEU A 297 0.49 -8.64 20.21
CA LEU A 297 0.56 -7.58 21.24
C LEU A 297 -0.50 -7.76 22.35
N LEU A 298 -1.72 -8.14 21.98
CA LEU A 298 -2.82 -8.24 22.95
C LEU A 298 -2.89 -9.58 23.70
N LYS A 299 -2.45 -10.69 23.08
CA LYS A 299 -2.65 -12.05 23.62
C LYS A 299 -1.35 -12.78 23.97
N ARG A 300 -0.20 -12.30 23.46
CA ARG A 300 1.16 -12.83 23.72
C ARG A 300 2.14 -11.67 23.90
N PRO A 301 1.97 -10.84 24.95
CA PRO A 301 2.79 -9.64 25.13
C PRO A 301 4.29 -9.92 25.23
N ASP A 302 4.69 -11.12 25.68
CA ASP A 302 6.10 -11.55 25.71
C ASP A 302 6.72 -11.64 24.30
N ASP A 303 5.92 -11.91 23.26
CA ASP A 303 6.31 -11.88 21.85
C ASP A 303 6.17 -10.47 21.24
N GLY A 304 5.84 -9.46 22.04
CA GLY A 304 5.50 -8.11 21.57
C GLY A 304 6.62 -7.44 20.79
N ALA A 305 7.87 -7.50 21.29
CA ALA A 305 9.03 -6.95 20.59
C ALA A 305 9.23 -7.59 19.19
N LEU A 306 8.95 -8.88 19.07
CA LEU A 306 9.02 -9.60 17.80
C LEU A 306 7.93 -9.12 16.82
N ALA A 307 6.72 -8.90 17.32
CA ALA A 307 5.59 -8.38 16.54
C ALA A 307 5.84 -6.95 16.03
N LEU A 308 6.39 -6.08 16.88
CA LEU A 308 6.74 -4.71 16.50
C LEU A 308 7.83 -4.70 15.42
N ARG A 309 8.88 -5.50 15.59
CA ARG A 309 9.96 -5.64 14.60
C ARG A 309 9.42 -6.12 13.25
N TYR A 310 8.58 -7.16 13.25
CA TYR A 310 7.95 -7.67 12.02
C TYR A 310 7.23 -6.58 11.23
N PHE A 311 6.45 -5.75 11.93
CA PHE A 311 5.60 -4.75 11.30
C PHE A 311 6.41 -3.56 10.77
N ALA A 312 7.41 -3.11 11.54
CA ALA A 312 8.35 -2.06 11.12
C ALA A 312 9.17 -2.48 9.89
N GLU A 313 9.83 -3.65 9.94
CA GLU A 313 10.63 -4.18 8.81
C GLU A 313 9.78 -4.39 7.55
N ARG A 314 8.52 -4.80 7.73
CA ARG A 314 7.57 -4.92 6.60
C ARG A 314 7.31 -3.57 5.96
N ALA A 315 7.01 -2.54 6.74
CA ALA A 315 6.73 -1.21 6.23
C ALA A 315 7.95 -0.65 5.49
N GLU A 316 9.15 -0.82 6.06
CA GLU A 316 10.43 -0.46 5.42
C GLU A 316 10.62 -1.17 4.08
N THR A 317 10.53 -2.51 4.06
CA THR A 317 10.74 -3.31 2.85
C THR A 317 9.75 -2.90 1.75
N VAL A 318 8.46 -2.75 2.08
CA VAL A 318 7.45 -2.34 1.10
C VAL A 318 7.76 -0.93 0.61
N TYR A 319 8.06 0.01 1.52
CA TYR A 319 8.41 1.38 1.16
C TYR A 319 9.58 1.43 0.17
N PHE A 320 10.73 0.88 0.53
CA PHE A 320 11.93 0.92 -0.32
C PHE A 320 11.72 0.20 -1.66
N SER A 321 11.00 -0.93 -1.68
CA SER A 321 10.67 -1.62 -2.93
C SER A 321 9.84 -0.73 -3.88
N ARG A 322 8.91 0.08 -3.35
CA ARG A 322 8.06 0.97 -4.14
C ARG A 322 8.83 2.18 -4.65
N ILE A 323 9.73 2.73 -3.85
CA ILE A 323 10.63 3.81 -4.29
C ILE A 323 11.57 3.32 -5.38
N LYS A 324 12.17 2.14 -5.21
CA LYS A 324 13.03 1.53 -6.22
C LYS A 324 12.29 1.34 -7.54
N ALA A 325 11.09 0.76 -7.50
CA ALA A 325 10.27 0.53 -8.69
C ALA A 325 9.88 1.85 -9.39
N ALA A 326 9.46 2.88 -8.63
CA ALA A 326 9.12 4.18 -9.19
C ALA A 326 10.33 4.83 -9.88
N ARG A 327 11.51 4.79 -9.24
CA ARG A 327 12.75 5.34 -9.80
C ARG A 327 13.18 4.61 -11.07
N GLN A 328 13.08 3.28 -11.09
CA GLN A 328 13.37 2.50 -12.29
C GLN A 328 12.47 2.92 -13.45
N HIS A 329 11.17 3.10 -13.20
CA HIS A 329 10.24 3.56 -14.23
C HIS A 329 10.50 5.01 -14.69
N TYR A 330 10.82 5.92 -13.76
CA TYR A 330 11.21 7.28 -14.14
C TYR A 330 12.50 7.31 -14.99
N ALA A 331 13.45 6.41 -14.74
CA ALA A 331 14.69 6.32 -15.49
C ALA A 331 14.51 5.77 -16.92
N GLU A 332 13.37 5.14 -17.23
CA GLU A 332 13.02 4.72 -18.60
C GLU A 332 12.69 5.93 -19.49
N GLU A 333 12.36 7.09 -18.92
CA GLU A 333 12.16 8.31 -19.70
C GLU A 333 13.49 9.01 -19.99
N THR A 334 13.84 9.11 -21.27
CA THR A 334 15.15 9.61 -21.74
C THR A 334 15.04 10.87 -22.58
N GLN A 335 13.83 11.37 -22.89
CA GLN A 335 13.66 12.57 -23.70
C GLN A 335 14.01 13.86 -22.96
N TRP A 336 13.93 13.88 -21.63
CA TRP A 336 14.16 15.09 -20.82
C TRP A 336 15.06 14.84 -19.60
N PRO A 337 16.28 14.31 -19.79
CA PRO A 337 17.16 13.92 -18.68
C PRO A 337 17.56 15.11 -17.79
N ASP A 338 17.66 16.31 -18.37
CA ASP A 338 18.08 17.53 -17.66
C ASP A 338 16.92 18.32 -17.03
N SER A 339 15.69 17.93 -17.31
CA SER A 339 14.50 18.57 -16.76
C SER A 339 14.47 18.43 -15.23
N GLU A 340 14.06 19.50 -14.55
CA GLU A 340 14.02 19.56 -13.09
C GLU A 340 13.17 18.45 -12.47
N PHE A 341 12.03 18.12 -13.08
CA PHE A 341 11.17 17.04 -12.60
C PHE A 341 11.90 15.69 -12.67
N TRP A 342 12.42 15.34 -13.85
CA TRP A 342 13.03 14.04 -14.11
C TRP A 342 14.32 13.83 -13.31
N ARG A 343 15.17 14.87 -13.18
CA ARG A 343 16.33 14.83 -12.29
C ARG A 343 15.95 14.54 -10.83
N ARG A 344 14.90 15.20 -10.31
CA ARG A 344 14.43 14.99 -8.93
C ARG A 344 13.75 13.64 -8.73
N ALA A 345 12.95 13.19 -9.70
CA ALA A 345 12.24 11.91 -9.64
C ALA A 345 13.20 10.71 -9.71
N CYS A 346 14.30 10.84 -10.45
CA CYS A 346 15.36 9.85 -10.53
C CYS A 346 16.39 9.94 -9.39
N ALA A 347 16.46 11.07 -8.68
CA ALA A 347 17.41 11.30 -7.60
C ALA A 347 17.28 10.24 -6.47
N GLY A 348 18.43 9.88 -5.90
CA GLY A 348 18.60 8.85 -4.88
C GLY A 348 17.66 8.97 -3.68
N ALA A 349 16.90 7.90 -3.38
CA ALA A 349 16.70 7.54 -1.99
C ALA A 349 18.00 6.88 -1.47
N PRO A 350 18.39 7.07 -0.21
CA PRO A 350 19.44 6.28 0.41
C PRO A 350 19.15 4.79 0.17
N GLU A 351 20.19 4.01 -0.06
CA GLU A 351 20.10 2.55 0.00
C GLU A 351 19.45 2.12 1.32
N GLU A 352 18.75 0.99 1.31
CA GLU A 352 18.23 0.38 2.54
C GLU A 352 19.33 0.40 3.60
N SER A 353 19.07 1.00 4.77
CA SER A 353 20.07 1.14 5.84
C SER A 353 20.38 -0.19 6.56
N GLY A 354 20.08 -1.33 5.93
CA GLY A 354 20.37 -2.67 6.42
C GLY A 354 21.38 -3.35 5.50
N LYS A 355 22.38 -4.02 6.08
CA LYS A 355 23.26 -4.94 5.34
C LYS A 355 22.37 -5.91 4.56
N GLN A 356 22.23 -5.72 3.25
CA GLN A 356 21.57 -6.72 2.42
C GLN A 356 22.31 -8.04 2.62
N PRO A 357 21.61 -9.15 2.87
CA PRO A 357 22.29 -10.42 3.04
C PRO A 357 23.00 -10.71 1.73
N GLY A 358 24.34 -10.73 1.73
CA GLY A 358 25.10 -11.05 0.52
C GLY A 358 24.78 -12.48 0.07
N GLN A 359 25.35 -13.47 0.74
CA GLN A 359 25.03 -14.87 0.47
C GLN A 359 23.76 -15.31 1.21
N ALA A 360 22.93 -16.11 0.53
CA ALA A 360 21.76 -16.72 1.14
C ALA A 360 22.15 -17.51 2.40
N LYS A 361 21.36 -17.41 3.47
CA LYS A 361 21.60 -18.14 4.72
C LYS A 361 20.31 -18.40 5.48
N PHE A 362 20.33 -19.42 6.33
CA PHE A 362 19.28 -19.59 7.32
C PHE A 362 19.45 -18.58 8.47
N ASP A 363 18.34 -17.97 8.87
CA ASP A 363 18.27 -17.06 10.01
C ASP A 363 16.91 -17.22 10.72
N ILE A 364 16.81 -16.77 11.97
CA ILE A 364 15.55 -16.71 12.69
C ILE A 364 14.90 -15.36 12.39
N ARG A 365 13.68 -15.39 11.83
CA ARG A 365 12.90 -14.19 11.50
C ARG A 365 11.49 -14.30 12.06
N PRO A 366 10.84 -13.15 12.33
CA PRO A 366 9.42 -13.14 12.64
C PRO A 366 8.61 -13.56 11.41
N VAL A 367 7.68 -14.50 11.60
CA VAL A 367 6.72 -14.91 10.56
C VAL A 367 5.31 -14.94 11.12
N VAL A 368 4.33 -14.94 10.21
CA VAL A 368 2.92 -15.16 10.57
C VAL A 368 2.66 -16.66 10.62
N GLU A 369 2.13 -17.16 11.74
CA GLU A 369 1.65 -18.54 11.89
C GLU A 369 0.50 -18.56 12.89
N GLY A 370 -0.60 -19.26 12.55
CA GLY A 370 -1.76 -19.39 13.45
C GLY A 370 -2.40 -18.05 13.86
N GLY A 371 -2.22 -16.98 13.08
CA GLY A 371 -2.71 -15.64 13.41
C GLY A 371 -1.83 -14.87 14.42
N PHE A 372 -0.62 -15.33 14.70
CA PHE A 372 0.36 -14.69 15.58
C PHE A 372 1.69 -14.45 14.86
N ILE A 373 2.52 -13.57 15.41
CA ILE A 373 3.91 -13.38 15.00
C ILE A 373 4.78 -14.25 15.89
N ILE A 374 5.55 -15.15 15.27
CA ILE A 374 6.41 -16.10 15.98
C ILE A 374 7.77 -16.24 15.30
N PRO A 375 8.83 -16.65 16.03
CA PRO A 375 10.13 -16.85 15.43
C PRO A 375 10.14 -18.18 14.67
N ARG A 376 10.53 -18.13 13.40
CA ARG A 376 10.78 -19.32 12.59
C ARG A 376 12.09 -19.18 11.83
N ARG A 377 12.66 -20.34 11.53
CA ARG A 377 13.85 -20.44 10.73
C ARG A 377 13.48 -20.28 9.25
N VAL A 378 14.12 -19.33 8.58
CA VAL A 378 13.83 -18.96 7.19
C VAL A 378 15.13 -18.76 6.42
N VAL A 379 15.07 -18.81 5.10
CA VAL A 379 16.20 -18.47 4.24
C VAL A 379 16.13 -17.00 3.85
N ILE A 380 17.09 -16.20 4.30
CA ILE A 380 17.26 -14.80 3.88
C ILE A 380 18.28 -14.69 2.76
N SER A 381 18.06 -13.77 1.83
CA SER A 381 18.96 -13.43 0.71
C SER A 381 18.74 -11.98 0.29
N GLU A 382 19.56 -11.47 -0.63
CA GLU A 382 19.33 -10.16 -1.28
C GLU A 382 17.95 -10.08 -1.93
N GLU A 383 17.53 -11.13 -2.63
CA GLU A 383 16.20 -11.22 -3.26
C GLU A 383 15.05 -11.28 -2.24
N HIS A 384 15.32 -11.83 -1.05
CA HIS A 384 14.33 -12.13 -0.03
C HIS A 384 14.82 -11.70 1.37
N PRO A 385 14.93 -10.39 1.64
CA PRO A 385 15.53 -9.89 2.89
C PRO A 385 14.70 -10.23 4.14
N ARG A 386 13.38 -10.39 4.00
CA ARG A 386 12.46 -10.82 5.07
C ARG A 386 12.39 -12.34 5.25
N GLY A 387 13.01 -13.08 4.34
CA GLY A 387 13.14 -14.53 4.38
C GLY A 387 12.03 -15.30 3.67
N VAL A 388 12.41 -16.45 3.11
CA VAL A 388 11.52 -17.47 2.56
C VAL A 388 11.40 -18.60 3.57
N ARG A 389 10.18 -18.90 3.98
CA ARG A 389 9.90 -20.05 4.87
C ARG A 389 9.50 -21.30 4.10
N PHE A 390 8.72 -21.14 3.04
CA PHE A 390 8.14 -22.26 2.29
C PHE A 390 8.55 -22.22 0.83
N ILE A 391 8.85 -23.39 0.28
CA ILE A 391 8.89 -23.62 -1.17
C ILE A 391 7.94 -24.78 -1.45
N ASP A 392 6.96 -24.55 -2.31
CA ASP A 392 5.97 -25.54 -2.70
C ASP A 392 5.29 -26.24 -1.51
N GLY A 393 4.94 -25.44 -0.50
CA GLY A 393 4.30 -25.91 0.74
C GLY A 393 5.23 -26.56 1.76
N VAL A 394 6.52 -26.76 1.46
CA VAL A 394 7.49 -27.40 2.36
C VAL A 394 8.25 -26.36 3.19
N ASP A 395 8.24 -26.51 4.51
CA ASP A 395 8.98 -25.64 5.44
C ASP A 395 10.50 -25.89 5.32
N LEU A 396 11.23 -24.87 4.86
CA LEU A 396 12.68 -24.94 4.66
C LEU A 396 13.45 -25.10 5.97
N GLY A 397 12.90 -24.63 7.09
CA GLY A 397 13.51 -24.80 8.41
C GLY A 397 13.59 -26.28 8.82
N LEU A 398 12.56 -27.07 8.48
CA LEU A 398 12.51 -28.50 8.76
C LEU A 398 13.52 -29.28 7.90
N ILE A 399 13.72 -28.87 6.65
CA ILE A 399 14.78 -29.43 5.80
C ILE A 399 16.16 -29.16 6.42
N ASP A 400 16.43 -27.94 6.88
CA ASP A 400 17.72 -27.56 7.47
C ASP A 400 18.00 -28.30 8.78
N GLU A 401 16.98 -28.49 9.62
CA GLU A 401 17.07 -29.34 10.82
C GLU A 401 17.40 -30.80 10.46
N ARG A 402 16.75 -31.34 9.41
CA ARG A 402 17.04 -32.69 8.93
C ARG A 402 18.46 -32.81 8.39
N LEU A 403 18.93 -31.85 7.60
CA LEU A 403 20.28 -31.85 7.03
C LEU A 403 21.38 -31.74 8.08
N ARG A 404 21.12 -31.05 9.20
CA ARG A 404 22.05 -31.00 10.34
C ARG A 404 22.19 -32.33 11.09
N THR A 405 21.17 -33.18 11.05
CA THR A 405 21.18 -34.48 11.73
C THR A 405 21.57 -35.63 10.80
N SER A 406 21.27 -35.53 9.51
CA SER A 406 21.63 -36.54 8.50
C SER A 406 21.99 -35.85 7.18
N PRO A 407 23.21 -36.07 6.64
CA PRO A 407 23.63 -35.47 5.37
C PRO A 407 22.89 -36.05 4.15
N LYS A 408 22.19 -37.19 4.32
CA LYS A 408 21.33 -37.79 3.30
C LYS A 408 19.89 -37.84 3.80
N ILE A 409 18.96 -37.50 2.92
CA ILE A 409 17.51 -37.54 3.17
C ILE A 409 16.92 -38.63 2.28
N ASP A 410 16.38 -39.69 2.91
CA ASP A 410 15.43 -40.57 2.25
C ASP A 410 14.13 -39.81 2.05
N ILE A 411 13.83 -39.49 0.79
CA ILE A 411 12.69 -38.65 0.42
C ILE A 411 11.37 -39.33 0.75
N THR A 412 11.30 -40.66 0.66
CA THR A 412 10.06 -41.40 0.92
C THR A 412 9.69 -41.36 2.40
N THR A 413 10.69 -41.54 3.27
CA THR A 413 10.48 -41.44 4.71
C THR A 413 10.19 -39.99 5.13
N PHE A 414 10.94 -39.03 4.60
CA PHE A 414 10.75 -37.62 4.96
C PHE A 414 9.42 -37.05 4.42
N SER A 415 8.95 -37.51 3.26
CA SER A 415 7.62 -37.20 2.73
C SER A 415 6.49 -37.62 3.68
N ARG A 416 6.61 -38.79 4.30
CA ARG A 416 5.63 -39.25 5.30
C ARG A 416 5.70 -38.43 6.59
N GLU A 417 6.90 -38.11 7.07
CA GLU A 417 7.11 -37.29 8.27
C GLU A 417 6.51 -35.88 8.13
N LEU A 418 6.73 -35.23 6.98
CA LEU A 418 6.24 -33.88 6.71
C LEU A 418 4.79 -33.84 6.21
N SER A 419 4.18 -34.98 5.91
CA SER A 419 2.90 -35.05 5.20
C SER A 419 2.89 -34.19 3.92
N ALA A 420 4.00 -34.19 3.18
CA ALA A 420 4.22 -33.38 1.99
C ALA A 420 4.63 -34.25 0.80
N PRO A 421 4.21 -33.92 -0.44
CA PRO A 421 4.60 -34.70 -1.61
C PRO A 421 6.12 -34.76 -1.80
N ALA A 422 6.64 -35.96 -2.11
CA ALA A 422 8.06 -36.18 -2.39
C ALA A 422 8.62 -35.18 -3.42
N GLU A 423 7.86 -34.88 -4.48
CA GLU A 423 8.26 -33.91 -5.49
C GLU A 423 8.43 -32.48 -4.93
N SER A 424 7.55 -32.06 -4.02
CA SER A 424 7.63 -30.75 -3.37
C SER A 424 8.89 -30.63 -2.52
N ILE A 425 9.23 -31.71 -1.80
CA ILE A 425 10.47 -31.79 -1.03
C ILE A 425 11.69 -31.71 -1.97
N LEU A 426 11.67 -32.44 -3.09
CA LEU A 426 12.73 -32.38 -4.10
C LEU A 426 12.86 -30.98 -4.73
N ARG A 427 11.75 -30.27 -4.96
CA ARG A 427 11.77 -28.88 -5.46
C ARG A 427 12.35 -27.92 -4.42
N ALA A 428 11.97 -28.05 -3.15
CA ALA A 428 12.52 -27.27 -2.05
C ALA A 428 14.03 -27.53 -1.86
N LEU A 429 14.46 -28.79 -1.92
CA LEU A 429 15.87 -29.17 -1.85
C LEU A 429 16.67 -28.60 -3.02
N ARG A 430 16.17 -28.72 -4.25
CA ARG A 430 16.80 -28.11 -5.43
C ARG A 430 16.93 -26.60 -5.27
N TRP A 431 15.89 -25.94 -4.75
CA TRP A 431 15.92 -24.51 -4.47
C TRP A 431 17.02 -24.15 -3.45
N LEU A 432 17.18 -24.93 -2.37
CA LEU A 432 18.27 -24.74 -1.40
C LEU A 432 19.65 -25.00 -2.02
N GLN A 433 19.79 -26.01 -2.87
CA GLN A 433 21.05 -26.34 -3.55
C GLN A 433 21.51 -25.19 -4.48
N THR A 434 20.59 -24.58 -5.23
CA THR A 434 20.92 -23.40 -6.08
C THR A 434 21.43 -22.20 -5.29
N ARG A 435 21.22 -22.21 -3.97
CA ARG A 435 21.65 -21.16 -3.02
C ARG A 435 22.80 -21.60 -2.12
N HIS A 436 23.39 -22.77 -2.39
CA HIS A 436 24.46 -23.37 -1.59
C HIS A 436 24.08 -23.66 -0.13
N LEU A 437 22.80 -23.93 0.12
CA LEU A 437 22.25 -24.23 1.46
C LEU A 437 21.95 -25.72 1.68
N ALA A 438 22.18 -26.55 0.67
CA ALA A 438 22.08 -28.00 0.76
C ALA A 438 23.14 -28.66 -0.16
N PRO A 439 23.73 -29.81 0.24
CA PRO A 439 24.66 -30.55 -0.62
C PRO A 439 24.01 -31.05 -1.92
N GLN A 440 24.81 -31.19 -3.00
CA GLN A 440 24.30 -31.59 -4.32
C GLN A 440 23.78 -33.04 -4.38
N HIS A 441 24.29 -33.94 -3.52
CA HIS A 441 23.89 -35.36 -3.45
C HIS A 441 23.14 -35.68 -2.14
N VAL A 442 22.08 -34.93 -1.85
CA VAL A 442 21.30 -35.04 -0.60
C VAL A 442 20.17 -36.08 -0.67
N ALA A 443 19.49 -36.20 -1.80
CA ALA A 443 18.31 -37.06 -1.94
C ALA A 443 18.74 -38.48 -2.32
N GLN A 444 18.20 -39.47 -1.62
CA GLN A 444 18.25 -40.89 -2.01
C GLN A 444 16.86 -41.40 -2.38
#